data_AF-A2DMB0-F1
#
_entry.id   AF-A2DMB0-F1
#
_cell.length_a   1.000
_cell.length_b   1.000
_cell.length_c   1.000
_cell.angle_alpha   90.00
_cell.angle_beta   90.00
_cell.angle_gamma   90.00
#
_symmetry.space_group_name_H-M   'P 1'
#
loop_
_entity.id
_entity.type
_entity.pdbx_description
1 polymer ?
#
loop_
_entity_poly.entity_id
_entity_poly.type
_entity_poly.pdbx_seq_one_letter_code
_entity_poly.pdbx_strand_id
1 'polypeptide(L)'
;MNAEQLEDIFIEKISNIEILDENEADTLSWFLDDYKRVAGNFIAQIFYRIVSPQQAKNNYHEIPIINLFLILDVMISKCDPIYLKKVSIVIKECVQSAIPRMDPQTFNKLREYIDVWANNNTFTPEITEELQNLFKTQNRKSHQVIMATPLQLNFPEKKAEETPVSEPKYARGWMKTLDQWLVSPQDLSLIPLNQE
;
A
#
# COMPACT_ATOMS: atom_id res chain seq x y z
N MET A 1 -15.76 22.49 -2.38
CA MET A 1 -14.99 21.62 -1.47
C MET A 1 -13.56 21.54 -1.99
N ASN A 2 -12.57 21.82 -1.13
CA ASN A 2 -11.16 21.78 -1.51
C ASN A 2 -10.58 20.35 -1.38
N ALA A 3 -9.33 20.14 -1.80
CA ALA A 3 -8.70 18.82 -1.80
C ALA A 3 -8.53 18.26 -0.37
N GLU A 4 -8.21 19.11 0.59
CA GLU A 4 -8.02 18.72 2.00
C GLU A 4 -9.34 18.22 2.63
N GLN A 5 -10.45 18.93 2.42
CA GLN A 5 -11.77 18.49 2.88
C GLN A 5 -12.21 17.16 2.25
N LEU A 6 -11.87 16.95 0.98
CA LEU A 6 -12.15 15.70 0.28
C LEU A 6 -11.35 14.53 0.86
N GLU A 7 -10.09 14.80 1.19
CA GLU A 7 -9.19 13.84 1.82
C GLU A 7 -9.70 13.45 3.21
N ASP A 8 -10.12 14.41 4.03
CA ASP A 8 -10.70 14.14 5.36
C ASP A 8 -11.97 13.27 5.27
N ILE A 9 -12.88 13.57 4.33
CA ILE A 9 -14.08 12.76 4.09
C ILE A 9 -13.72 11.36 3.62
N PHE A 10 -12.74 11.23 2.73
CA PHE A 10 -12.28 9.95 2.24
C PHE A 10 -11.70 9.10 3.39
N ILE A 11 -10.85 9.72 4.22
CA ILE A 11 -10.25 9.09 5.41
C ILE A 11 -11.35 8.61 6.36
N GLU A 12 -12.32 9.47 6.69
CA GLU A 12 -13.44 9.12 7.54
C GLU A 12 -14.23 7.93 6.96
N LYS A 13 -14.51 7.94 5.65
CA LYS A 13 -15.18 6.83 4.98
C LYS A 13 -14.39 5.53 5.14
N ILE A 14 -13.11 5.50 4.79
CA ILE A 14 -12.33 4.25 4.81
C ILE A 14 -12.03 3.74 6.22
N SER A 15 -11.96 4.64 7.21
CA SER A 15 -11.75 4.27 8.63
C SER A 15 -12.93 3.54 9.24
N ASN A 16 -14.12 3.66 8.65
CA ASN A 16 -15.34 2.99 9.14
C ASN A 16 -15.66 1.69 8.37
N ILE A 17 -14.85 1.32 7.36
CA ILE A 17 -15.08 0.10 6.57
C ILE A 17 -14.45 -1.09 7.30
N GLU A 18 -15.31 -1.88 7.95
CA GLU A 18 -14.91 -3.15 8.56
C GLU A 18 -14.85 -4.28 7.51
N ILE A 19 -15.85 -4.35 6.62
CA ILE A 19 -15.95 -5.32 5.52
C ILE A 19 -16.54 -4.59 4.32
N LEU A 20 -15.79 -4.53 3.21
CA LEU A 20 -16.27 -3.90 1.98
C LEU A 20 -17.22 -4.84 1.23
N ASP A 21 -18.53 -4.57 1.33
CA ASP A 21 -19.54 -5.25 0.51
C ASP A 21 -19.73 -4.58 -0.86
N GLU A 22 -20.58 -5.16 -1.72
CA GLU A 22 -20.82 -4.63 -3.07
C GLU A 22 -21.39 -3.20 -3.06
N ASN A 23 -22.29 -2.88 -2.14
CA ASN A 23 -22.92 -1.56 -2.05
C ASN A 23 -21.92 -0.50 -1.57
N GLU A 24 -21.08 -0.86 -0.60
CA GLU A 24 -20.01 0.00 -0.11
C GLU A 24 -18.94 0.22 -1.19
N ALA A 25 -18.57 -0.84 -1.92
CA ALA A 25 -17.64 -0.75 -3.04
C ALA A 25 -18.18 0.18 -4.14
N ASP A 26 -19.47 0.10 -4.48
CA ASP A 26 -20.11 0.96 -5.47
C ASP A 26 -20.19 2.41 -4.99
N THR A 27 -20.57 2.62 -3.73
CA THR A 27 -20.61 3.95 -3.10
C THR A 27 -19.21 4.59 -3.09
N LEU A 28 -18.18 3.80 -2.78
CA LEU A 28 -16.81 4.25 -2.76
C LEU A 28 -16.31 4.58 -4.17
N SER A 29 -16.61 3.73 -5.16
CA SER A 29 -16.29 3.96 -6.56
C SER A 29 -16.91 5.27 -7.07
N TRP A 30 -18.19 5.50 -6.81
CA TRP A 30 -18.87 6.73 -7.23
C TRP A 30 -18.25 7.97 -6.59
N PHE A 31 -17.98 7.91 -5.29
CA PHE A 31 -17.29 8.99 -4.58
C PHE A 31 -15.92 9.27 -5.20
N LEU A 32 -15.13 8.23 -5.51
CA LEU A 32 -13.80 8.38 -6.08
C LEU A 32 -13.86 9.01 -7.47
N ASP A 33 -14.76 8.55 -8.34
CA ASP A 33 -14.88 9.06 -9.70
C ASP A 33 -15.37 10.52 -9.76
N ASP A 34 -16.29 10.91 -8.89
CA ASP A 34 -16.75 12.31 -8.74
C ASP A 34 -15.59 13.26 -8.38
N TYR A 35 -14.55 12.73 -7.74
CA TYR A 35 -13.40 13.49 -7.26
C TYR A 35 -12.06 13.01 -7.85
N LYS A 36 -12.06 12.36 -9.02
CA LYS A 36 -10.85 11.79 -9.65
C LYS A 36 -9.69 12.75 -9.87
N ARG A 37 -9.94 14.06 -9.91
CA ARG A 37 -8.89 15.10 -9.93
C ARG A 37 -7.91 15.01 -8.74
N VAL A 38 -8.37 14.50 -7.59
CA VAL A 38 -7.54 14.28 -6.38
C VAL A 38 -7.18 12.79 -6.19
N ALA A 39 -7.27 11.96 -7.23
CA ALA A 39 -6.92 10.54 -7.16
C ALA A 39 -5.54 10.27 -6.56
N GLY A 40 -4.57 11.15 -6.84
CA GLY A 40 -3.22 11.08 -6.25
C GLY A 40 -3.24 11.14 -4.72
N ASN A 41 -4.02 12.05 -4.13
CA ASN A 41 -4.15 12.21 -2.69
C ASN A 41 -4.77 10.96 -2.05
N PHE A 42 -5.84 10.42 -2.65
CA PHE A 42 -6.50 9.22 -2.13
C PHE A 42 -5.56 8.01 -2.12
N ILE A 43 -4.82 7.78 -3.22
CA ILE A 43 -3.85 6.69 -3.31
C ILE A 43 -2.70 6.92 -2.31
N ALA A 44 -2.18 8.14 -2.21
CA ALA A 44 -1.14 8.47 -1.25
C ALA A 44 -1.58 8.17 0.18
N GLN A 45 -2.80 8.55 0.57
CA GLN A 45 -3.36 8.31 1.89
C GLN A 45 -3.51 6.81 2.22
N ILE A 46 -3.89 5.98 1.25
CA ILE A 46 -3.90 4.52 1.45
C ILE A 46 -2.47 4.02 1.62
N PHE A 47 -1.57 4.46 0.75
CA PHE A 47 -0.19 4.00 0.74
C PHE A 47 0.54 4.37 2.04
N TYR A 48 0.41 5.60 2.54
CA TYR A 48 1.01 6.01 3.83
C TYR A 48 0.49 5.14 4.96
N ARG A 49 -0.82 4.83 4.99
CA ARG A 49 -1.38 3.90 6.00
C ARG A 49 -0.81 2.50 5.88
N ILE A 50 -0.59 2.01 4.65
CA ILE A 50 0.07 0.74 4.46
C ILE A 50 1.51 0.82 4.94
N VAL A 51 2.35 1.73 4.46
CA VAL A 51 3.82 1.67 4.67
C VAL A 51 4.30 2.33 5.95
N SER A 52 3.69 3.45 6.33
CA SER A 52 4.07 4.26 7.49
C SER A 52 2.82 4.65 8.29
N PRO A 53 2.19 3.71 9.03
CA PRO A 53 0.94 4.00 9.76
C PRO A 53 1.06 5.23 10.70
N GLN A 54 2.25 5.47 11.23
CA GLN A 54 2.57 6.63 12.09
C GLN A 54 2.56 7.98 11.37
N GLN A 55 2.67 7.99 10.04
CA GLN A 55 2.66 9.20 9.20
C GLN A 55 1.27 9.50 8.61
N ALA A 56 0.28 8.63 8.82
CA ALA A 56 -1.08 8.90 8.38
C ALA A 56 -1.61 10.14 9.11
N LYS A 57 -2.19 11.09 8.35
CA LYS A 57 -2.84 12.27 8.94
C LYS A 57 -3.94 11.78 9.89
N ASN A 58 -3.86 12.27 11.13
CA ASN A 58 -4.79 12.06 12.24
C ASN A 58 -4.73 10.64 12.85
N ASN A 59 -4.81 10.58 14.19
CA ASN A 59 -4.84 9.38 15.04
C ASN A 59 -6.09 8.50 14.81
N TYR A 60 -6.52 8.30 13.57
CA TYR A 60 -7.58 7.37 13.25
C TYR A 60 -7.12 5.95 13.58
N HIS A 61 -8.08 5.13 14.01
CA HIS A 61 -7.84 3.74 14.38
C HIS A 61 -7.07 2.98 13.29
N GLU A 62 -6.25 2.03 13.72
CA GLU A 62 -5.49 1.15 12.81
C GLU A 62 -6.47 0.43 11.87
N ILE A 63 -6.41 0.78 10.58
CA ILE A 63 -7.22 0.13 9.56
C ILE A 63 -6.54 -1.21 9.21
N PRO A 64 -7.25 -2.34 9.25
CA PRO A 64 -6.69 -3.62 8.83
C PRO A 64 -6.07 -3.52 7.43
N ILE A 65 -4.83 -4.00 7.29
CA ILE A 65 -4.07 -3.90 6.03
C ILE A 65 -4.86 -4.49 4.85
N ILE A 66 -5.61 -5.58 5.09
CA ILE A 66 -6.41 -6.21 4.03
C ILE A 66 -7.53 -5.30 3.51
N ASN A 67 -8.11 -4.45 4.35
CA ASN A 67 -9.16 -3.50 3.95
C ASN A 67 -8.58 -2.40 3.07
N LEU A 68 -7.34 -1.98 3.34
CA LEU A 68 -6.62 -1.03 2.47
C LEU A 68 -6.38 -1.62 1.07
N PHE A 69 -6.05 -2.91 0.97
CA PHE A 69 -5.91 -3.60 -0.33
C PHE A 69 -7.26 -3.82 -1.03
N LEU A 70 -8.34 -4.05 -0.30
CA LEU A 70 -9.69 -4.09 -0.86
C LEU A 70 -10.10 -2.75 -1.49
N ILE A 71 -9.77 -1.64 -0.84
CA ILE A 71 -10.03 -0.30 -1.38
C ILE A 71 -9.20 -0.05 -2.66
N LEU A 72 -7.93 -0.47 -2.66
CA LEU A 72 -7.10 -0.40 -3.87
C LEU A 72 -7.70 -1.24 -5.00
N ASP A 73 -8.25 -2.42 -4.69
CA ASP A 73 -8.92 -3.27 -5.67
C ASP A 73 -10.15 -2.57 -6.30
N VAL A 74 -10.97 -1.88 -5.49
CA VAL A 74 -12.08 -1.06 -6.02
C VAL A 74 -11.57 0.09 -6.89
N MET A 75 -10.51 0.77 -6.47
CA MET A 75 -9.89 1.85 -7.26
C MET A 75 -9.42 1.39 -8.63
N ILE A 76 -8.81 0.20 -8.73
CA ILE A 76 -8.26 -0.31 -10.00
C ILE A 76 -9.30 -1.01 -10.87
N SER A 77 -10.36 -1.59 -10.29
CA SER A 77 -11.34 -2.40 -11.03
C SER A 77 -12.61 -1.64 -11.41
N LYS A 78 -13.02 -0.65 -10.63
CA LYS A 78 -14.31 0.06 -10.79
C LYS A 78 -14.20 1.54 -11.13
N CYS A 79 -13.05 2.17 -10.91
CA CYS A 79 -12.90 3.62 -11.08
C CYS A 79 -12.19 4.00 -12.39
N ASP A 80 -12.05 5.31 -12.64
CA ASP A 80 -11.35 5.87 -13.80
C ASP A 80 -9.93 5.26 -13.97
N PRO A 81 -9.48 4.92 -15.20
CA PRO A 81 -8.17 4.31 -15.46
C PRO A 81 -6.96 5.10 -14.90
N ILE A 82 -7.13 6.38 -14.56
CA ILE A 82 -6.11 7.17 -13.87
C ILE A 82 -5.66 6.52 -12.54
N TYR A 83 -6.58 5.86 -11.83
CA TYR A 83 -6.27 5.17 -10.57
C TYR A 83 -5.33 4.00 -10.82
N LEU A 84 -5.65 3.13 -11.78
CA LEU A 84 -4.78 2.02 -12.18
C LEU A 84 -3.38 2.51 -12.57
N LYS A 85 -3.29 3.57 -13.41
CA LYS A 85 -2.01 4.15 -13.83
C LYS A 85 -1.17 4.62 -12.64
N LYS A 86 -1.79 5.27 -11.66
CA LYS A 86 -1.11 5.78 -10.46
C LYS A 86 -0.73 4.66 -9.49
N VAL A 87 -1.63 3.72 -9.23
CA VAL A 87 -1.38 2.56 -8.36
C VAL A 87 -0.22 1.72 -8.92
N SER A 88 -0.16 1.51 -10.23
CA SER A 88 0.92 0.77 -10.90
C SER A 88 2.32 1.29 -10.59
N ILE A 89 2.47 2.59 -10.30
CA ILE A 89 3.77 3.21 -9.98
C ILE A 89 4.29 2.79 -8.61
N VAL A 90 3.41 2.43 -7.69
CA VAL A 90 3.76 2.23 -6.26
C VAL A 90 3.33 0.86 -5.70
N ILE A 91 2.51 0.09 -6.41
CA ILE A 91 1.89 -1.13 -5.87
C ILE A 91 2.90 -2.18 -5.39
N LYS A 92 4.04 -2.30 -6.08
CA LYS A 92 5.11 -3.23 -5.71
C LYS A 92 5.69 -2.90 -4.34
N GLU A 93 6.06 -1.65 -4.12
CA GLU A 93 6.61 -1.13 -2.87
C GLU A 93 5.57 -1.20 -1.76
N CYS A 94 4.29 -0.99 -2.10
CA CYS A 94 3.16 -1.14 -1.19
C CYS A 94 3.12 -2.57 -0.63
N VAL A 95 3.07 -3.55 -1.53
CA VAL A 95 2.99 -4.98 -1.20
C VAL A 95 4.25 -5.44 -0.47
N GLN A 96 5.43 -5.06 -0.95
CA GLN A 96 6.71 -5.44 -0.35
C GLN A 96 6.83 -4.93 1.10
N SER A 97 6.39 -3.71 1.36
CA SER A 97 6.38 -3.11 2.70
C SER A 97 5.32 -3.74 3.62
N ALA A 98 4.23 -4.24 3.05
CA ALA A 98 3.11 -4.80 3.80
C ALA A 98 3.35 -6.24 4.26
N ILE A 99 3.96 -7.08 3.42
CA ILE A 99 4.17 -8.52 3.68
C ILE A 99 4.76 -8.84 5.08
N PRO A 100 5.82 -8.17 5.57
CA PRO A 100 6.42 -8.51 6.87
C PRO A 100 5.51 -8.31 8.09
N ARG A 101 4.40 -7.59 7.93
CA ARG A 101 3.45 -7.23 8.99
C ARG A 101 2.13 -7.99 8.90
N MET A 102 1.97 -8.86 7.90
CA MET A 102 0.76 -9.63 7.69
C MET A 102 0.77 -10.91 8.50
N ASP A 103 -0.38 -11.25 9.08
CA ASP A 103 -0.64 -12.61 9.53
C ASP A 103 -0.81 -13.57 8.33
N PRO A 104 -0.74 -14.90 8.55
CA PRO A 104 -0.84 -15.88 7.47
C PRO A 104 -2.15 -15.83 6.67
N GLN A 105 -3.28 -15.46 7.28
CA GLN A 105 -4.56 -15.37 6.58
C GLN A 105 -4.57 -14.16 5.65
N THR A 106 -4.15 -13.00 6.15
CA THR A 106 -4.01 -11.78 5.35
C THR A 106 -3.03 -11.96 4.19
N PHE A 107 -1.90 -12.64 4.44
CA PHE A 107 -0.90 -12.95 3.41
C PHE A 107 -1.49 -13.78 2.27
N ASN A 108 -2.21 -14.86 2.59
CA ASN A 108 -2.82 -15.72 1.58
C ASN A 108 -3.91 -14.99 0.78
N LYS A 109 -4.72 -14.17 1.45
CA LYS A 109 -5.78 -13.40 0.80
C LYS A 109 -5.22 -12.34 -0.15
N LEU A 110 -4.15 -11.64 0.22
CA LEU A 110 -3.49 -10.70 -0.69
C LEU A 110 -2.85 -11.42 -1.89
N ARG A 111 -2.28 -12.63 -1.68
CA ARG A 111 -1.79 -13.45 -2.78
C ARG A 111 -2.91 -13.80 -3.77
N GLU A 112 -4.08 -14.17 -3.27
CA GLU A 112 -5.26 -14.45 -4.11
C GLU A 112 -5.66 -13.22 -4.93
N TYR A 113 -5.63 -12.02 -4.37
CA TYR A 113 -5.88 -10.79 -5.15
C TYR A 113 -4.88 -10.58 -6.26
N ILE A 114 -3.59 -10.79 -6.01
CA ILE A 114 -2.56 -10.66 -7.04
C ILE A 114 -2.76 -11.69 -8.15
N ASP A 115 -3.16 -12.92 -7.81
CA ASP A 115 -3.48 -13.95 -8.80
C ASP A 115 -4.73 -13.58 -9.63
N VAL A 116 -5.75 -12.96 -9.02
CA VAL A 116 -6.90 -12.40 -9.74
C VAL A 116 -6.48 -11.28 -10.68
N TRP A 117 -5.63 -10.34 -10.24
CA TRP A 117 -5.10 -9.27 -11.08
C TRP A 117 -4.29 -9.79 -12.25
N ALA A 118 -3.53 -10.88 -12.04
CA ALA A 118 -2.81 -11.57 -13.10
C ALA A 118 -3.78 -12.15 -14.14
N ASN A 119 -4.79 -12.88 -13.68
CA ASN A 119 -5.78 -13.53 -14.57
C ASN A 119 -6.61 -12.51 -15.36
N ASN A 120 -6.89 -11.35 -14.77
CA ASN A 120 -7.66 -10.28 -15.40
C ASN A 120 -6.81 -9.35 -16.27
N ASN A 121 -5.48 -9.54 -16.34
CA ASN A 121 -4.55 -8.61 -16.98
C ASN A 121 -4.68 -7.17 -16.45
N THR A 122 -4.93 -7.02 -15.14
CA THR A 122 -5.13 -5.70 -14.51
C THR A 122 -3.86 -4.86 -14.59
N PHE A 123 -2.69 -5.48 -14.40
CA PHE A 123 -1.38 -4.85 -14.56
C PHE A 123 -0.62 -5.45 -15.74
N THR A 124 0.50 -4.82 -16.12
CA THR A 124 1.40 -5.42 -17.10
C THR A 124 1.95 -6.76 -16.59
N PRO A 125 2.33 -7.69 -17.48
CA PRO A 125 2.94 -8.96 -17.08
C PRO A 125 4.18 -8.77 -16.19
N GLU A 126 4.98 -7.74 -16.46
CA GLU A 126 6.16 -7.37 -15.66
C GLU A 126 5.79 -7.04 -14.21
N ILE A 127 4.87 -6.10 -13.98
CA ILE A 127 4.42 -5.74 -12.62
C ILE A 127 3.83 -6.96 -11.91
N THR A 128 3.01 -7.73 -12.62
CA THR A 128 2.34 -8.91 -12.07
C THR A 128 3.35 -9.98 -11.64
N GLU A 129 4.35 -10.26 -12.47
CA GLU A 129 5.42 -11.21 -12.17
C GLU A 129 6.25 -10.76 -10.96
N GLU A 130 6.59 -9.47 -10.90
CA GLU A 130 7.29 -8.90 -9.75
C GLU A 130 6.48 -9.06 -8.45
N LEU A 131 5.19 -8.76 -8.49
CA LEU A 131 4.29 -8.94 -7.34
C LEU A 131 4.23 -10.39 -6.89
N GLN A 132 4.04 -11.35 -7.79
CA GLN A 132 4.00 -12.78 -7.46
C GLN A 132 5.34 -13.27 -6.88
N ASN A 133 6.47 -12.74 -7.36
CA ASN A 133 7.80 -13.12 -6.88
C ASN A 133 8.06 -12.66 -5.44
N LEU A 134 7.41 -11.59 -4.96
CA LEU A 134 7.49 -11.16 -3.55
C LEU A 134 6.96 -12.25 -2.58
N PHE A 135 5.93 -12.99 -2.96
CA PHE A 135 5.34 -14.06 -2.13
C PHE A 135 6.16 -15.35 -2.19
N LYS A 136 6.81 -15.63 -3.32
CA LYS A 136 7.69 -16.80 -3.49
C LYS A 136 8.97 -16.68 -2.66
N THR A 137 9.55 -15.47 -2.60
CA THR A 137 10.83 -15.22 -1.91
C THR A 137 10.69 -15.26 -0.38
N GLN A 138 9.54 -14.87 0.18
CA GLN A 138 9.32 -14.89 1.62
C GLN A 138 9.00 -16.29 2.17
N ASN A 139 8.34 -17.15 1.39
CA ASN A 139 8.17 -18.56 1.76
C ASN A 139 9.51 -19.31 1.97
N ARG A 140 10.62 -18.82 1.38
CA ARG A 140 11.96 -19.39 1.60
C ARG A 140 12.62 -18.92 2.89
N LYS A 141 12.36 -17.68 3.36
CA LYS A 141 12.97 -17.14 4.58
C LYS A 141 12.37 -17.74 5.85
N SER A 142 11.11 -18.15 5.82
CA SER A 142 10.46 -18.85 6.93
C SER A 142 10.97 -20.29 7.15
N HIS A 143 11.74 -20.85 6.20
CA HIS A 143 12.31 -22.21 6.27
C HIS A 143 13.81 -22.27 6.66
N GLN A 144 14.43 -21.15 7.03
CA GLN A 144 15.84 -21.10 7.47
C GLN A 144 16.06 -20.87 8.98
N VAL A 145 15.03 -21.07 9.81
CA VAL A 145 15.17 -21.03 11.28
C VAL A 145 15.10 -22.43 11.88
N ILE A 146 15.93 -23.37 11.41
CA ILE A 146 16.21 -24.60 12.16
C ILE A 146 17.70 -24.93 11.98
N MET A 147 18.40 -25.07 13.11
CA MET A 147 19.81 -25.44 13.27
C MET A 147 20.82 -24.28 13.38
N ALA A 148 20.69 -23.49 14.45
CA ALA A 148 21.86 -22.96 15.15
C ALA A 148 21.76 -23.31 16.64
N THR A 149 22.80 -24.01 17.09
CA THR A 149 23.07 -24.60 18.41
C THR A 149 22.80 -23.63 19.58
N PRO A 150 22.29 -24.08 20.74
CA PRO A 150 22.13 -23.21 21.90
C PRO A 150 23.51 -22.91 22.52
N LEU A 151 24.06 -21.73 22.23
CA LEU A 151 25.14 -21.17 23.02
C LEU A 151 24.52 -20.48 24.25
N GLN A 152 24.76 -21.06 25.42
CA GLN A 152 24.53 -20.39 26.70
C GLN A 152 25.39 -19.11 26.73
N LEU A 153 24.75 -17.94 26.77
CA LEU A 153 25.39 -16.65 26.91
C LEU A 153 24.97 -16.01 28.23
N ASN A 154 25.93 -15.89 29.14
CA ASN A 154 25.86 -15.01 30.32
C ASN A 154 25.62 -13.56 29.85
N PHE A 155 24.61 -12.90 30.40
CA PHE A 155 24.38 -11.47 30.18
C PHE A 155 25.10 -10.65 31.26
N PRO A 156 26.01 -9.73 30.90
CA PRO A 156 26.22 -8.53 31.70
C PRO A 156 25.27 -7.43 31.20
N GLU A 157 24.53 -6.81 32.12
CA GLU A 157 23.70 -5.63 31.87
C GLU A 157 24.53 -4.53 31.19
N LYS A 158 24.16 -4.17 29.96
CA LYS A 158 24.57 -2.92 29.33
C LYS A 158 23.33 -2.13 28.91
N LYS A 159 23.33 -0.87 29.35
CA LYS A 159 22.33 0.17 29.12
C LYS A 159 21.87 0.20 27.67
N ALA A 160 20.57 0.40 27.49
CA ALA A 160 19.94 0.66 26.20
C ALA A 160 20.56 1.92 25.58
N GLU A 161 21.43 1.75 24.59
CA GLU A 161 21.69 2.77 23.59
C GLU A 161 20.55 2.71 22.58
N GLU A 162 19.77 3.78 22.53
CA GLU A 162 18.81 4.05 21.47
C GLU A 162 19.58 4.12 20.14
N THR A 163 19.53 3.04 19.36
CA THR A 163 19.92 3.10 17.96
C THR A 163 18.92 3.99 17.23
N PRO A 164 19.37 5.03 16.50
CA PRO A 164 18.47 5.79 15.65
C PRO A 164 17.92 4.84 14.60
N VAL A 165 16.59 4.70 14.56
CA VAL A 165 15.86 3.95 13.54
C VAL A 165 16.20 4.61 12.19
N SER A 166 17.17 4.06 11.47
CA SER A 166 17.46 4.53 10.12
C SER A 166 16.27 4.16 9.25
N GLU A 167 15.55 5.17 8.74
CA GLU A 167 14.53 4.95 7.72
C GLU A 167 15.09 4.05 6.60
N PRO A 168 14.32 3.07 6.11
CA PRO A 168 14.78 2.21 5.04
C PRO A 168 15.19 3.05 3.82
N LYS A 169 16.46 2.92 3.41
CA LYS A 169 17.08 3.69 2.31
C LYS A 169 16.32 3.59 0.97
N TYR A 170 15.41 2.62 0.84
CA TYR A 170 14.58 2.34 -0.33
C TYR A 170 13.37 3.29 -0.49
N ALA A 171 13.15 4.21 0.45
CA ALA A 171 11.92 5.00 0.49
C ALA A 171 11.94 6.30 -0.34
N ARG A 172 13.12 6.84 -0.70
CA ARG A 172 13.22 8.25 -1.16
C ARG A 172 12.61 8.56 -2.54
N GLY A 173 12.53 7.59 -3.46
CA GLY A 173 12.09 7.86 -4.84
C GLY A 173 10.58 7.99 -4.97
N TRP A 174 9.86 6.97 -4.49
CA TRP A 174 8.41 6.93 -4.53
C TRP A 174 7.77 7.79 -3.43
N MET A 175 8.40 7.98 -2.25
CA MET A 175 7.88 8.91 -1.24
C MET A 175 7.80 10.33 -1.79
N LYS A 176 8.81 10.78 -2.55
CA LYS A 176 8.74 12.08 -3.25
C LYS A 176 7.58 12.15 -4.23
N THR A 177 7.24 11.03 -4.88
CA THR A 177 6.11 10.95 -5.81
C THR A 177 4.78 11.09 -5.06
N LEU A 178 4.64 10.44 -3.91
CA LEU A 178 3.47 10.57 -3.04
C LEU A 178 3.37 11.98 -2.43
N ASP A 179 4.48 12.53 -1.94
CA ASP A 179 4.55 13.90 -1.41
C ASP A 179 4.14 14.92 -2.49
N GLN A 180 4.60 14.73 -3.73
CA GLN A 180 4.18 15.57 -4.87
C GLN A 180 2.68 15.47 -5.14
N TRP A 181 2.08 14.29 -5.01
CA TRP A 181 0.64 14.12 -5.16
C TRP A 181 -0.13 14.84 -4.05
N LEU A 182 0.39 14.83 -2.82
CA LEU A 182 -0.23 15.56 -1.70
C LEU A 182 -0.14 17.09 -1.87
N VAL A 183 0.94 17.61 -2.47
CA VAL A 183 1.18 19.06 -2.60
C VAL A 183 0.55 19.67 -3.85
N SER A 184 0.31 18.90 -4.92
CA SER A 184 -0.33 19.39 -6.16
C SER A 184 -1.55 18.56 -6.56
N PRO A 185 -2.78 19.05 -6.27
CA PRO A 185 -4.04 18.46 -6.73
C PRO A 185 -4.26 18.54 -8.26
N GLN A 186 -3.37 19.20 -9.00
CA GLN A 186 -3.51 19.45 -10.43
C GLN A 186 -2.41 18.73 -11.23
N ASP A 187 -2.87 17.95 -12.20
CA ASP A 187 -2.19 17.50 -13.43
C ASP A 187 -0.83 16.80 -13.32
N LEU A 188 -0.87 15.46 -13.46
CA LEU A 188 0.27 14.65 -13.93
C LEU A 188 0.14 14.32 -15.42
N SER A 189 -0.32 15.27 -16.22
CA SER A 189 -0.12 15.24 -17.68
C SER A 189 1.37 15.35 -18.07
N LEU A 190 2.28 15.47 -17.09
CA LEU A 190 3.71 15.74 -17.28
C LEU A 190 4.66 14.67 -16.72
N ILE A 191 4.22 13.44 -16.42
CA ILE A 191 5.20 12.35 -16.31
C ILE A 191 5.56 11.96 -17.75
N PRO A 192 6.80 12.21 -18.22
CA PRO A 192 7.21 11.72 -19.52
C PRO A 192 7.15 10.20 -19.42
N LEU A 193 6.25 9.59 -20.20
CA LEU A 193 6.46 8.21 -20.61
C LEU A 193 7.79 8.23 -21.35
N ASN A 194 8.81 7.56 -20.81
CA ASN A 194 10.04 7.31 -21.55
C ASN A 194 9.64 6.83 -22.95
N GLN A 195 9.98 7.65 -23.94
CA GLN A 195 9.92 7.25 -25.33
C GLN A 195 11.11 6.33 -25.59
N GLU A 196 10.79 5.21 -26.24
CA GLU A 196 11.68 4.23 -26.89
C GLU A 196 12.36 3.17 -26.02
#